data_AF-F2J6Z3-F1
#
_entry.id   AF-F2J6Z3-F1
#
_cell.length_a   1.000
_cell.length_b   1.000
_cell.length_c   1.000
_cell.angle_alpha   90.00
_cell.angle_beta   90.00
_cell.angle_gamma   90.00
#
_symmetry.space_group_name_H-M   'P 1'
#
loop_
_entity.id
_entity.type
_entity.pdbx_description
1 polymer ?
#
loop_
_entity_poly.entity_id
_entity_poly.type
_entity_poly.pdbx_seq_one_letter_code
_entity_poly.pdbx_strand_id
1 'polypeptide(L)'
;MDSVELARQVAAELHAHLVESGANPWAPYEFVVAEATRRGIDVEPTAAGAAMLNGGRATFIAADDLILHENVGSLFEKAFLVAHEIGHVELGDDPDDESAPTIDPARAAEPSPVGIDRVVDYGRKQRREVQMDLFARELLLPRSVARELHVAGGLSASEIAEKLGAPFEVVAQQLLDALLLPPFPTKPTAAHEERPLNPLQATAAGHRGGAYLLEAGPGTGKTQTLVARVEGLLADGVDPRRILLLTFSNKAAGEMAERIARKRPDAAAAMWIGTFHAFGLDIIRRFYAELGLQKDPRMMDRTEAVELLEEEFPRLRLAHYRNLYDPTQIISDMLVAISRAKDEVVDANSYAALAGAMLTKATDTEAREAAERAVEVARVYATYEQLKRNAHCIDFGDLVALPVQLESGGAKFGHGSGGIVLPRAA
;
A
#
# COMPACT_ATOMS: atom_id res chain seq x y z
N MET A 1 1.22 14.12 -8.27
CA MET A 1 2.64 14.09 -7.90
C MET A 1 2.84 12.84 -7.08
N ASP A 2 3.86 12.03 -7.35
CA ASP A 2 4.13 10.86 -6.52
C ASP A 2 4.43 11.34 -5.09
N SER A 3 3.72 10.83 -4.09
CA SER A 3 3.86 11.24 -2.69
C SER A 3 5.27 10.98 -2.16
N VAL A 4 5.93 9.94 -2.69
CA VAL A 4 7.33 9.61 -2.39
C VAL A 4 8.25 10.72 -2.89
N GLU A 5 8.04 11.21 -4.11
CA GLU A 5 8.88 12.26 -4.67
C GLU A 5 8.65 13.61 -3.98
N LEU A 6 7.41 13.89 -3.55
CA LEU A 6 7.13 15.07 -2.72
C LEU A 6 7.89 15.01 -1.39
N ALA A 7 7.87 13.87 -0.70
CA ALA A 7 8.63 13.68 0.54
C ALA A 7 10.13 13.89 0.33
N ARG A 8 10.69 13.37 -0.78
CA ARG A 8 12.09 13.61 -1.14
C ARG A 8 12.40 15.08 -1.41
N GLN A 9 11.51 15.81 -2.09
CA GLN A 9 11.71 17.24 -2.32
C GLN A 9 11.75 18.02 -1.01
N VAL A 10 10.83 17.75 -0.10
CA VAL A 10 10.82 18.36 1.24
C VAL A 10 12.10 18.02 2.01
N ALA A 11 12.52 16.75 2.01
CA ALA A 11 13.76 16.32 2.65
C ALA A 11 15.01 17.00 2.08
N ALA A 12 15.09 17.15 0.76
CA ALA A 12 16.19 17.82 0.09
C ALA A 12 16.23 19.33 0.38
N GLU A 13 15.07 19.99 0.46
CA GLU A 13 14.95 21.39 0.88
C GLU A 13 15.39 21.58 2.34
N LEU A 14 14.99 20.67 3.24
CA LEU A 14 15.44 20.67 4.63
C LEU A 14 16.94 20.46 4.75
N HIS A 15 17.51 19.52 3.99
CA HIS A 15 18.96 19.31 3.94
C HIS A 15 19.69 20.58 3.52
N ALA A 16 19.25 21.21 2.42
CA ALA A 16 19.87 22.43 1.92
C ALA A 16 19.82 23.56 2.97
N HIS A 17 18.67 23.73 3.63
CA HIS A 17 18.50 24.72 4.68
C HIS A 17 19.44 24.49 5.88
N LEU A 18 19.60 23.24 6.31
CA LEU A 18 20.50 22.88 7.40
C LEU A 18 21.96 23.19 7.05
N VAL A 19 22.40 22.82 5.84
CA VAL A 19 23.75 23.14 5.36
C VAL A 19 23.97 24.66 5.31
N GLU A 20 23.00 25.43 4.80
CA GLU A 20 23.05 26.91 4.79
C GLU A 20 23.11 27.51 6.20
N SER A 21 22.45 26.89 7.17
CA SER A 21 22.49 27.30 8.58
C SER A 21 23.79 26.93 9.30
N GLY A 22 24.72 26.23 8.63
CA GLY A 22 26.04 25.87 9.13
C GLY A 22 26.14 24.47 9.75
N ALA A 23 25.10 23.63 9.63
CA ALA A 23 25.18 22.25 10.06
C ALA A 23 26.11 21.44 9.13
N ASN A 24 26.88 20.51 9.70
CA ASN A 24 27.84 19.70 8.95
C ASN A 24 27.17 18.42 8.41
N PRO A 25 26.97 18.26 7.08
CA PRO A 25 26.31 17.07 6.52
C PRO A 25 27.17 15.80 6.64
N TRP A 26 28.46 15.91 6.96
CA TRP A 26 29.35 14.76 7.21
C TRP A 26 29.30 14.24 8.65
N ALA A 27 28.52 14.89 9.52
CA ALA A 27 28.26 14.48 10.88
C ALA A 27 26.77 14.15 11.01
N PRO A 28 26.30 13.02 10.44
CA PRO A 28 24.88 12.80 10.15
C PRO A 28 24.00 12.82 11.41
N TYR A 29 24.51 12.34 12.54
CA TYR A 29 23.75 12.33 13.80
C TYR A 29 23.55 13.75 14.33
N GLU A 30 24.64 14.53 14.43
CA GLU A 30 24.58 15.94 14.83
C GLU A 30 23.75 16.78 13.85
N PHE A 31 23.79 16.44 12.56
CA PHE A 31 23.04 17.11 11.50
C PHE A 31 21.52 17.00 11.70
N VAL A 32 21.02 15.80 11.98
CA VAL A 32 19.57 15.60 12.21
C VAL A 32 19.13 16.02 13.60
N VAL A 33 20.00 15.94 14.61
CA VAL A 33 19.74 16.51 15.94
C VAL A 33 19.62 18.03 15.88
N ALA A 34 20.40 18.70 15.03
CA ALA A 34 20.26 20.14 14.81
C ALA A 34 18.88 20.50 14.22
N GLU A 35 18.35 19.67 13.31
CA GLU A 35 17.01 19.84 12.75
C GLU A 35 15.91 19.60 13.77
N ALA A 36 16.01 18.54 14.58
CA ALA A 36 15.09 18.30 15.69
C ALA A 36 15.10 19.48 16.67
N THR A 37 16.29 19.95 17.07
CA THR A 37 16.46 21.10 17.97
C THR A 37 15.84 22.37 17.39
N ARG A 38 15.99 22.63 16.08
CA ARG A 38 15.38 23.77 15.39
C ARG A 38 13.85 23.75 15.48
N ARG A 39 13.25 22.56 15.57
CA ARG A 39 11.81 22.32 15.73
C ARG A 39 11.35 22.36 17.19
N GLY A 40 12.28 22.49 18.14
CA GLY A 40 12.00 22.38 19.57
C GLY A 40 11.78 20.92 20.01
N ILE A 41 12.30 19.96 19.26
CA ILE A 41 12.18 18.52 19.54
C ILE A 41 13.48 18.02 20.18
N ASP A 42 13.38 17.42 21.36
CA ASP A 42 14.48 16.75 22.04
C ASP A 42 14.76 15.38 21.39
N VAL A 43 16.02 14.94 21.44
CA VAL A 43 16.43 13.64 20.88
C VAL A 43 17.18 12.86 21.95
N GLU A 44 16.63 11.72 22.37
CA GLU A 44 17.25 10.89 23.40
C GLU A 44 17.45 9.42 22.94
N PRO A 45 18.65 8.86 23.16
CA PRO A 45 18.92 7.46 22.90
C PRO A 45 18.36 6.57 24.02
N THR A 46 17.77 5.42 23.66
CA THR A 46 17.28 4.41 24.61
C THR A 46 17.82 3.01 24.31
N ALA A 47 17.62 2.07 25.23
CA ALA A 47 18.04 0.68 25.05
C ALA A 47 17.20 0.01 23.93
N ALA A 48 17.83 -0.91 23.19
CA ALA A 48 17.14 -1.69 22.16
C ALA A 48 15.94 -2.44 22.74
N GLY A 49 14.80 -2.39 22.05
CA GLY A 49 13.55 -2.99 22.52
C GLY A 49 12.97 -2.41 23.81
N ALA A 50 13.35 -1.18 24.19
CA ALA A 50 12.73 -0.49 25.32
C ALA A 50 11.21 -0.38 25.13
N ALA A 51 10.44 -0.55 26.21
CA ALA A 51 8.98 -0.54 26.17
C ALA A 51 8.40 0.75 25.55
N MET A 52 9.09 1.87 25.74
CA MET A 52 8.70 3.17 25.18
C MET A 52 8.76 3.23 23.65
N LEU A 53 9.52 2.35 22.99
CA LEU A 53 9.59 2.26 21.53
C LEU A 53 8.42 1.49 20.91
N ASN A 54 7.52 0.91 21.74
CA ASN A 54 6.36 0.13 21.31
C ASN A 54 6.69 -0.95 20.25
N GLY A 55 7.84 -1.61 20.42
CA GLY A 55 8.37 -2.63 19.51
C GLY A 55 9.10 -2.11 18.26
N GLY A 56 9.09 -0.79 18.01
CA GLY A 56 9.84 -0.12 16.95
C GLY A 56 11.30 0.16 17.34
N ARG A 57 12.02 0.85 16.44
CA ARG A 57 13.42 1.27 16.65
C ARG A 57 13.56 2.77 16.95
N ALA A 58 12.54 3.55 16.63
CA ALA A 58 12.40 4.94 17.01
C ALA A 58 10.92 5.28 17.13
N THR A 59 10.63 6.38 17.83
CA THR A 59 9.27 6.92 17.94
C THR A 59 9.32 8.39 18.34
N PHE A 60 8.43 9.18 17.76
CA PHE A 60 8.11 10.53 18.23
C PHE A 60 7.02 10.52 19.30
N ILE A 61 7.33 11.10 20.46
CA ILE A 61 6.41 11.29 21.59
C ILE A 61 5.91 12.73 21.57
N ALA A 62 4.76 12.93 20.94
CA ALA A 62 4.16 14.26 20.75
C ALA A 62 3.83 15.00 22.06
N ALA A 63 3.63 14.29 23.18
CA ALA A 63 3.32 14.91 24.46
C ALA A 63 4.51 15.66 25.08
N ASP A 64 5.73 15.21 24.76
CA ASP A 64 6.98 15.69 25.35
C ASP A 64 7.89 16.37 24.32
N ASP A 65 7.42 16.53 23.07
CA ASP A 65 8.23 16.97 21.93
C ASP A 65 9.57 16.21 21.86
N LEU A 66 9.51 14.88 21.94
CA LEU A 66 10.69 14.03 22.14
C LEU A 66 10.77 12.92 21.08
N ILE A 67 11.90 12.80 20.40
CA ILE A 67 12.26 11.63 19.58
C ILE A 67 13.09 10.68 20.44
N LEU A 68 12.57 9.47 20.64
CA LEU A 68 13.33 8.35 21.20
C LEU A 68 13.82 7.44 20.08
N HIS A 69 15.08 7.02 20.14
CA HIS A 69 15.61 6.03 19.20
C HIS A 69 16.54 5.02 19.88
N GLU A 70 16.67 3.83 19.30
CA GLU A 70 17.60 2.83 19.79
C GLU A 70 19.05 3.32 19.76
N ASN A 71 19.79 3.02 20.81
CA ASN A 71 21.21 3.30 20.90
C ASN A 71 22.07 2.15 20.35
N VAL A 72 21.77 1.68 19.14
CA VAL A 72 22.48 0.57 18.49
C VAL A 72 22.93 0.98 17.09
N GLY A 73 24.07 0.44 16.65
CA GLY A 73 24.60 0.68 15.31
C GLY A 73 25.52 1.89 15.19
N SER A 74 25.81 2.28 13.96
CA SER A 74 26.65 3.43 13.61
C SER A 74 25.93 4.75 13.90
N LEU A 75 26.68 5.86 13.92
CA LEU A 75 26.09 7.20 14.03
C LEU A 75 25.14 7.49 12.86
N PHE A 76 25.42 6.97 11.67
CA PHE A 76 24.52 7.09 10.53
C PHE A 76 23.22 6.32 10.75
N GLU A 77 23.26 5.11 11.28
CA GLU A 77 22.04 4.33 11.56
C GLU A 77 21.17 5.03 12.60
N LYS A 78 21.76 5.62 13.63
CA LYS A 78 21.04 6.44 14.61
C LYS A 78 20.47 7.71 13.97
N ALA A 79 21.25 8.37 13.10
CA ALA A 79 20.79 9.54 12.38
C ALA A 79 19.60 9.21 11.47
N PHE A 80 19.62 8.03 10.84
CA PHE A 80 18.52 7.55 10.00
C PHE A 80 17.24 7.36 10.80
N LEU A 81 17.33 6.75 11.99
CA LEU A 81 16.19 6.61 12.90
C LEU A 81 15.58 7.97 13.27
N VAL A 82 16.42 8.95 13.64
CA VAL A 82 15.94 10.30 13.96
C VAL A 82 15.34 11.01 12.73
N ALA A 83 15.98 10.89 11.57
CA ALA A 83 15.48 11.46 10.32
C ALA A 83 14.15 10.85 9.87
N HIS A 84 13.93 9.56 10.13
CA HIS A 84 12.67 8.86 9.87
C HIS A 84 11.53 9.48 10.70
N GLU A 85 11.74 9.68 12.01
CA GLU A 85 10.76 10.34 12.88
C GLU A 85 10.54 11.82 12.51
N ILE A 86 11.59 12.54 12.09
CA ILE A 86 11.43 13.90 11.54
C ILE A 86 10.52 13.88 10.32
N GLY A 87 10.59 12.85 9.47
CA GLY A 87 9.68 12.64 8.35
C GLY A 87 8.23 12.52 8.79
N HIS A 88 7.97 11.74 9.85
CA HIS A 88 6.64 11.60 10.45
C HIS A 88 6.09 12.94 10.96
N VAL A 89 6.93 13.74 11.63
CA VAL A 89 6.57 15.08 12.12
C VAL A 89 6.32 16.07 10.99
N GLU A 90 7.18 16.08 9.96
CA GLU A 90 7.09 17.01 8.84
C GLU A 90 5.89 16.72 7.93
N LEU A 91 5.60 15.44 7.67
CA LEU A 91 4.56 15.02 6.73
C LEU A 91 3.23 14.67 7.43
N GLY A 92 3.19 14.69 8.77
CA GLY A 92 2.00 14.57 9.64
C GLY A 92 1.57 13.14 9.95
N ASP A 93 1.37 12.82 11.24
CA ASP A 93 0.96 11.50 11.80
C ASP A 93 -0.55 11.30 12.00
N ASP A 94 -0.95 10.01 12.09
CA ASP A 94 -2.26 9.55 12.59
C ASP A 94 -2.04 8.98 14.01
N PRO A 95 -2.68 9.52 15.07
CA PRO A 95 -2.31 9.25 16.46
C PRO A 95 -2.69 7.86 17.02
N ASP A 96 -3.36 7.00 16.25
CA ASP A 96 -3.87 5.70 16.69
C ASP A 96 -3.25 4.53 15.87
N ASP A 97 -2.04 4.05 16.18
CA ASP A 97 -1.55 2.80 15.53
C ASP A 97 -0.51 2.00 16.37
N GLU A 98 -0.85 0.75 16.72
CA GLU A 98 -0.20 -0.10 17.75
C GLU A 98 0.85 -1.10 17.21
N SER A 99 1.30 -1.01 15.95
CA SER A 99 2.36 -1.93 15.45
C SER A 99 3.68 -1.22 15.15
N ALA A 100 4.75 -1.80 15.67
CA ALA A 100 6.14 -1.42 15.46
C ALA A 100 6.54 -1.26 13.98
N PRO A 101 7.17 -0.14 13.57
CA PRO A 101 7.68 0.04 12.22
C PRO A 101 8.97 -0.75 11.97
N THR A 102 9.08 -1.36 10.78
CA THR A 102 10.33 -1.94 10.27
C THR A 102 11.02 -0.90 9.38
N ILE A 103 12.07 -0.28 9.93
CA ILE A 103 12.86 0.78 9.30
C ILE A 103 14.01 0.17 8.49
N ASP A 104 14.10 0.49 7.20
CA ASP A 104 15.13 -0.01 6.27
C ASP A 104 15.84 1.14 5.50
N PRO A 105 17.08 1.48 5.86
CA PRO A 105 17.87 2.50 5.17
C PRO A 105 18.17 2.23 3.69
N ALA A 106 18.19 0.97 3.27
CA ALA A 106 18.54 0.57 1.90
C ALA A 106 17.31 0.37 1.00
N ARG A 107 16.12 0.75 1.47
CA ARG A 107 14.86 0.50 0.75
C ARG A 107 14.82 1.10 -0.66
N ALA A 108 14.35 0.33 -1.64
CA ALA A 108 14.23 0.79 -3.03
C ALA A 108 13.14 1.88 -3.20
N ALA A 109 13.37 2.79 -4.15
CA ALA A 109 12.44 3.86 -4.52
C ALA A 109 11.21 3.36 -5.27
N GLU A 110 11.41 2.36 -6.13
CA GLU A 110 10.38 1.82 -7.00
C GLU A 110 9.72 0.63 -6.31
N PRO A 111 8.38 0.50 -6.41
CA PRO A 111 7.72 -0.72 -6.01
C PRO A 111 8.22 -1.86 -6.88
N SER A 112 8.44 -3.03 -6.29
CA SER A 112 9.02 -4.15 -7.01
C SER A 112 8.15 -4.52 -8.22
N PRO A 113 8.75 -4.67 -9.43
CA PRO A 113 8.01 -4.76 -10.69
C PRO A 113 7.29 -6.11 -10.87
N VAL A 114 7.51 -7.07 -9.96
CA VAL A 114 7.02 -8.45 -10.03
C VAL A 114 6.46 -8.90 -8.69
N GLY A 115 5.42 -9.73 -8.77
CA GLY A 115 4.95 -10.52 -7.65
C GLY A 115 4.18 -9.75 -6.57
N ILE A 116 4.29 -10.29 -5.35
CA ILE A 116 3.65 -9.88 -4.10
C ILE A 116 3.73 -8.37 -3.89
N ASP A 117 4.88 -7.75 -4.16
CA ASP A 117 5.12 -6.31 -3.93
C ASP A 117 4.31 -5.37 -4.85
N ARG A 118 3.70 -5.87 -5.93
CA ARG A 118 2.79 -5.08 -6.79
C ARG A 118 1.39 -4.91 -6.18
N VAL A 119 1.00 -5.84 -5.32
CA VAL A 119 -0.31 -5.87 -4.62
C VAL A 119 -0.11 -5.46 -3.16
N VAL A 120 0.98 -5.94 -2.59
CA VAL A 120 1.69 -5.45 -1.39
C VAL A 120 2.49 -4.19 -1.75
N ASP A 121 2.04 -3.42 -2.73
CA ASP A 121 2.02 -1.96 -2.60
C ASP A 121 1.00 -1.61 -1.50
N TYR A 122 1.31 -2.12 -0.31
CA TYR A 122 1.16 -1.66 1.05
C TYR A 122 -0.16 -0.97 1.41
N GLY A 123 -0.81 -1.49 2.47
CA GLY A 123 -1.78 -0.69 3.22
C GLY A 123 -1.17 0.67 3.57
N ARG A 124 -2.03 1.70 3.73
CA ARG A 124 -1.63 3.10 3.95
C ARG A 124 -0.41 3.27 4.85
N LYS A 125 -0.37 2.52 5.96
CA LYS A 125 0.75 2.43 6.91
C LYS A 125 2.09 2.12 6.24
N GLN A 126 2.21 0.99 5.56
CA GLN A 126 3.51 0.54 5.07
C GLN A 126 4.01 1.34 3.85
N ARG A 127 3.11 1.99 3.06
CA ARG A 127 3.51 3.01 2.07
C ARG A 127 4.11 4.24 2.76
N ARG A 128 3.56 4.59 3.92
CA ARG A 128 4.02 5.72 4.72
C ARG A 128 5.38 5.41 5.35
N GLU A 129 5.58 4.22 5.89
CA GLU A 129 6.91 3.77 6.37
C GLU A 129 7.96 3.79 5.25
N VAL A 130 7.62 3.30 4.06
CA VAL A 130 8.50 3.39 2.87
C VAL A 130 8.81 4.85 2.55
N GLN A 131 7.81 5.72 2.58
CA GLN A 131 7.98 7.15 2.34
C GLN A 131 8.90 7.79 3.38
N MET A 132 8.82 7.42 4.66
CA MET A 132 9.68 7.95 5.73
C MET A 132 11.11 7.42 5.64
N ASP A 133 11.32 6.16 5.26
CA ASP A 133 12.65 5.63 4.96
C ASP A 133 13.32 6.41 3.82
N LEU A 134 12.56 6.70 2.76
CA LEU A 134 13.06 7.46 1.61
C LEU A 134 13.28 8.94 1.96
N PHE A 135 12.42 9.53 2.79
CA PHE A 135 12.61 10.87 3.34
C PHE A 135 13.91 10.94 4.15
N ALA A 136 14.12 10.00 5.07
CA ALA A 136 15.30 9.94 5.93
C ALA A 136 16.59 9.82 5.12
N ARG A 137 16.61 8.93 4.11
CA ARG A 137 17.76 8.78 3.21
C ARG A 137 18.04 10.06 2.42
N GLU A 138 17.01 10.70 1.89
CA GLU A 138 17.14 11.93 1.12
C GLU A 138 17.59 13.10 1.99
N LEU A 139 17.14 13.18 3.25
CA LEU A 139 17.58 14.21 4.21
C LEU A 139 19.06 14.05 4.58
N LEU A 140 19.55 12.82 4.73
CA LEU A 140 20.94 12.54 5.09
C LEU A 140 21.91 12.63 3.91
N LEU A 141 21.48 12.18 2.72
CA LEU A 141 22.26 12.20 1.50
C LEU A 141 21.34 12.47 0.30
N PRO A 142 21.05 13.75 -0.02
CA PRO A 142 20.19 14.07 -1.16
C PRO A 142 20.75 13.50 -2.47
N ARG A 143 19.88 13.07 -3.39
CA ARG A 143 20.32 12.52 -4.69
C ARG A 143 21.17 13.51 -5.49
N SER A 144 20.84 14.80 -5.42
CA SER A 144 21.62 15.87 -6.04
C SER A 144 23.05 15.89 -5.52
N VAL A 145 23.22 15.83 -4.19
CA VAL A 145 24.52 15.81 -3.51
C VAL A 145 25.27 14.51 -3.81
N ALA A 146 24.61 13.35 -3.70
CA ALA A 146 25.22 12.06 -4.02
C ALA A 146 25.76 12.02 -5.45
N ARG A 147 24.95 12.50 -6.42
CA ARG A 147 25.35 12.61 -7.83
C ARG A 147 26.51 13.58 -8.02
N GLU A 148 26.50 14.73 -7.35
CA GLU A 148 27.60 15.69 -7.44
C GLU A 148 28.91 15.09 -6.90
N LEU A 149 28.87 14.47 -5.72
CA LEU A 149 30.04 13.81 -5.11
C LEU A 149 30.61 12.70 -6.01
N HIS A 150 29.76 11.93 -6.66
CA HIS A 150 30.19 10.82 -7.53
C HIS A 150 30.64 11.29 -8.91
N VAL A 151 29.80 12.07 -9.61
CA VAL A 151 30.02 12.44 -11.01
C VAL A 151 31.02 13.59 -11.14
N ALA A 152 30.89 14.63 -10.32
CA ALA A 152 31.78 15.79 -10.37
C ALA A 152 32.97 15.63 -9.41
N GLY A 153 32.72 15.08 -8.21
CA GLY A 153 33.74 14.86 -7.18
C GLY A 153 34.58 13.60 -7.38
N GLY A 154 34.18 12.68 -8.26
CA GLY A 154 34.93 11.46 -8.58
C GLY A 154 34.99 10.43 -7.45
N LEU A 155 34.19 10.57 -6.40
CA LEU A 155 34.17 9.63 -5.27
C LEU A 155 33.39 8.36 -5.62
N SER A 156 33.93 7.20 -5.25
CA SER A 156 33.21 5.93 -5.28
C SER A 156 32.13 5.86 -4.19
N ALA A 157 31.16 4.94 -4.37
CA ALA A 157 30.14 4.67 -3.35
C ALA A 157 30.78 4.28 -2.00
N SER A 158 31.86 3.52 -2.01
CA SER A 158 32.60 3.12 -0.82
C SER A 158 33.25 4.31 -0.10
N GLU A 159 33.85 5.25 -0.83
CA GLU A 159 34.46 6.45 -0.24
C GLU A 159 33.41 7.41 0.34
N ILE A 160 32.25 7.53 -0.30
CA ILE A 160 31.13 8.31 0.24
C ILE A 160 30.58 7.64 1.51
N ALA A 161 30.40 6.31 1.49
CA ALA A 161 29.96 5.54 2.65
C ALA A 161 30.92 5.65 3.84
N GLU A 162 32.22 5.53 3.60
CA GLU A 162 33.26 5.70 4.64
C GLU A 162 33.23 7.09 5.25
N LYS A 163 33.13 8.14 4.41
CA LYS A 163 33.06 9.53 4.90
C LYS A 163 31.81 9.83 5.73
N LEU A 164 30.66 9.24 5.36
CA LEU A 164 29.40 9.43 6.10
C LEU A 164 29.25 8.48 7.30
N GLY A 165 30.07 7.43 7.40
CA GLY A 165 29.84 6.33 8.33
C GLY A 165 28.56 5.54 8.02
N ALA A 166 28.12 5.56 6.77
CA ALA A 166 26.90 4.91 6.29
C ALA A 166 27.18 3.47 5.80
N PRO A 167 26.21 2.54 5.88
CA PRO A 167 26.33 1.26 5.20
C PRO A 167 26.46 1.45 3.68
N PHE A 168 27.30 0.64 3.03
CA PHE A 168 27.53 0.70 1.58
C PHE A 168 26.22 0.65 0.78
N GLU A 169 25.31 -0.26 1.14
CA GLU A 169 24.04 -0.47 0.42
C GLU A 169 23.17 0.79 0.39
N VAL A 170 23.20 1.61 1.46
CA VAL A 170 22.44 2.87 1.52
C VAL A 170 22.96 3.86 0.49
N VAL A 171 24.27 4.02 0.40
CA VAL A 171 24.91 4.94 -0.55
C VAL A 171 24.79 4.40 -1.98
N ALA A 172 24.97 3.10 -2.17
CA ALA A 172 24.81 2.45 -3.47
C ALA A 172 23.39 2.62 -4.01
N GLN A 173 22.37 2.38 -3.19
CA GLN A 173 20.97 2.59 -3.56
C GLN A 173 20.68 4.06 -3.85
N GLN A 174 21.20 5.00 -3.05
CA GLN A 174 20.97 6.42 -3.28
C GLN A 174 21.65 6.93 -4.57
N LEU A 175 22.83 6.41 -4.91
CA LEU A 175 23.49 6.67 -6.19
C LEU A 175 22.74 6.04 -7.36
N LEU A 176 22.20 4.83 -7.21
CA LEU A 176 21.35 4.20 -8.21
C LEU A 176 20.15 5.09 -8.53
N ASP A 177 19.44 5.53 -7.48
CA ASP A 177 18.30 6.43 -7.60
C ASP A 177 18.72 7.77 -8.26
N ALA A 178 19.88 8.33 -7.89
CA ALA A 178 20.36 9.61 -8.40
C ALA A 178 20.84 9.59 -9.86
N LEU A 179 21.33 8.44 -10.34
CA LEU A 179 21.93 8.29 -11.67
C LEU A 179 20.94 7.71 -12.69
N LEU A 180 20.05 6.82 -12.28
CA LEU A 180 19.17 6.08 -13.18
C LEU A 180 17.74 6.63 -13.23
N LEU A 181 17.26 7.29 -12.18
CA LEU A 181 15.94 7.92 -12.22
C LEU A 181 16.01 9.25 -12.98
N PRO A 182 14.99 9.58 -13.79
CA PRO A 182 14.96 10.86 -14.48
C PRO A 182 14.98 12.00 -13.47
N PRO A 183 15.73 13.10 -13.72
CA PRO A 183 15.67 14.26 -12.85
C PRO A 183 14.24 14.78 -12.84
N PHE A 184 13.62 14.80 -11.66
CA PHE A 184 12.31 15.40 -11.52
C PHE A 184 12.47 16.92 -11.67
N PRO A 185 11.88 17.55 -12.70
CA PRO A 185 11.87 18.99 -12.74
C PRO A 185 11.08 19.46 -11.51
N THR A 186 11.70 20.30 -10.69
CA THR A 186 11.02 21.14 -9.70
C THR A 186 10.11 22.10 -10.46
N LYS A 187 9.02 21.58 -11.01
CA LYS A 187 7.95 22.44 -11.51
C LYS A 187 7.41 23.10 -10.25
N PRO A 188 7.48 24.43 -10.11
CA PRO A 188 6.62 25.08 -9.14
C PRO A 188 5.23 24.55 -9.46
N THR A 189 4.55 24.00 -8.44
CA THR A 189 3.18 23.54 -8.57
C THR A 189 2.40 24.74 -9.08
N ALA A 190 2.26 24.85 -10.41
CA ALA A 190 1.42 25.83 -11.02
C ALA A 190 0.07 25.56 -10.38
N ALA A 191 -0.40 26.53 -9.58
CA ALA A 191 -1.68 26.44 -8.91
C ALA A 191 -2.68 26.02 -9.99
N HIS A 192 -3.08 24.75 -9.94
CA HIS A 192 -4.00 24.24 -10.92
C HIS A 192 -5.31 24.89 -10.52
N GLU A 193 -5.65 26.02 -11.15
CA GLU A 193 -6.89 26.74 -10.89
C GLU A 193 -8.02 25.73 -11.12
N GLU A 194 -8.57 25.23 -10.03
CA GLU A 194 -9.71 24.34 -10.08
C GLU A 194 -10.88 25.16 -10.58
N ARG A 195 -11.35 24.86 -11.79
CA ARG A 195 -12.53 25.53 -12.35
C ARG A 195 -13.68 25.37 -11.37
N PRO A 196 -14.51 26.40 -11.13
CA PRO A 196 -15.65 26.26 -10.23
C PRO A 196 -16.58 25.14 -10.70
N LEU A 197 -17.20 24.44 -9.75
CA LEU A 197 -18.20 23.41 -10.05
C LEU A 197 -19.35 24.03 -10.83
N ASN A 198 -19.81 23.34 -11.87
CA ASN A 198 -21.08 23.70 -12.50
C ASN A 198 -22.27 23.32 -11.59
N PRO A 199 -23.49 23.83 -11.86
CA PRO A 199 -24.66 23.57 -11.00
C PRO A 199 -24.98 22.08 -10.80
N LEU A 200 -24.78 21.23 -11.81
CA LEU A 200 -25.03 19.78 -11.70
C LEU A 200 -23.99 19.09 -10.83
N GLN A 201 -22.72 19.47 -10.96
CA GLN A 201 -21.64 18.98 -10.11
C GLN A 201 -21.82 19.44 -8.67
N ALA A 202 -22.19 20.71 -8.44
CA ALA A 202 -22.49 21.23 -7.11
C ALA A 202 -23.67 20.47 -6.46
N THR A 203 -24.73 20.20 -7.23
CA THR A 203 -25.88 19.38 -6.78
C THR A 203 -25.44 17.96 -6.40
N ALA A 204 -24.65 17.30 -7.25
CA ALA A 204 -24.15 15.95 -6.97
C ALA A 204 -23.21 15.91 -5.74
N ALA A 205 -22.35 16.92 -5.59
CA ALA A 205 -21.46 17.06 -4.44
C ALA A 205 -22.24 17.35 -3.13
N GLY A 206 -23.34 18.11 -3.23
CA GLY A 206 -24.20 18.47 -2.12
C GLY A 206 -25.16 17.37 -1.64
N HIS A 207 -25.29 16.25 -2.37
CA HIS A 207 -26.22 15.19 -1.98
C HIS A 207 -25.85 14.54 -0.63
N ARG A 208 -26.79 14.46 0.32
CA ARG A 208 -26.62 13.83 1.66
C ARG A 208 -27.59 12.68 1.95
N GLY A 209 -28.40 12.29 0.96
CA GLY A 209 -29.37 11.20 1.09
C GLY A 209 -28.73 9.82 0.93
N GLY A 210 -29.58 8.83 0.60
CA GLY A 210 -29.14 7.45 0.34
C GLY A 210 -28.27 7.29 -0.92
N ALA A 211 -28.19 6.06 -1.43
CA ALA A 211 -27.35 5.72 -2.57
C ALA A 211 -27.54 6.68 -3.76
N TYR A 212 -26.43 7.11 -4.36
CA TYR A 212 -26.40 8.10 -5.44
C TYR A 212 -25.50 7.61 -6.56
N LEU A 213 -26.06 7.51 -7.78
CA LEU A 213 -25.32 7.17 -8.98
C LEU A 213 -25.05 8.43 -9.79
N LEU A 214 -23.77 8.78 -9.96
CA LEU A 214 -23.35 9.89 -10.82
C LEU A 214 -22.95 9.36 -12.20
N GLU A 215 -23.87 9.46 -13.15
CA GLU A 215 -23.57 9.20 -14.56
C GLU A 215 -22.89 10.40 -15.19
N ALA A 216 -21.71 10.19 -15.76
CA ALA A 216 -20.92 11.27 -16.32
C ALA A 216 -20.03 10.75 -17.45
N GLY A 217 -19.85 11.54 -18.51
CA GLY A 217 -18.95 11.21 -19.62
C GLY A 217 -17.47 11.39 -19.25
N PRO A 218 -16.52 10.90 -20.08
CA PRO A 218 -15.10 11.24 -19.95
C PRO A 218 -14.89 12.76 -19.92
N GLY A 219 -13.99 13.25 -19.07
CA GLY A 219 -13.64 14.69 -19.00
C GLY A 219 -14.68 15.63 -18.36
N THR A 220 -15.81 15.11 -17.89
CA THR A 220 -16.90 15.94 -17.29
C THR A 220 -16.69 16.33 -15.82
N GLY A 221 -15.49 16.08 -15.27
CA GLY A 221 -15.14 16.47 -13.90
C GLY A 221 -15.63 15.54 -12.78
N LYS A 222 -15.88 14.25 -13.05
CA LYS A 222 -16.30 13.26 -12.03
C LYS A 222 -15.44 13.29 -10.76
N THR A 223 -14.13 13.29 -10.96
CA THR A 223 -13.12 13.36 -9.90
C THR A 223 -13.29 14.63 -9.08
N GLN A 224 -13.47 15.77 -9.73
CA GLN A 224 -13.67 17.06 -9.07
C GLN A 224 -14.96 17.09 -8.25
N THR A 225 -16.06 16.56 -8.80
CA THR A 225 -17.33 16.41 -8.09
C THR A 225 -17.18 15.53 -6.84
N LEU A 226 -16.43 14.43 -6.95
CA LEU A 226 -16.20 13.51 -5.83
C LEU A 226 -15.35 14.16 -4.72
N VAL A 227 -14.29 14.89 -5.10
CA VAL A 227 -13.48 15.67 -4.13
C VAL A 227 -14.35 16.70 -3.42
N ALA A 228 -15.14 17.48 -4.17
CA ALA A 228 -16.04 18.48 -3.58
C ALA A 228 -17.10 17.86 -2.65
N ARG A 229 -17.56 16.63 -2.95
CA ARG A 229 -18.45 15.88 -2.06
C ARG A 229 -17.76 15.57 -0.73
N VAL A 230 -16.52 15.07 -0.77
CA VAL A 230 -15.72 14.81 0.41
C VAL A 230 -15.52 16.08 1.22
N GLU A 231 -15.13 17.18 0.58
CA GLU A 231 -14.97 18.48 1.25
C GLU A 231 -16.26 18.93 1.94
N GLY A 232 -17.40 18.76 1.27
CA GLY A 232 -18.71 19.05 1.85
C GLY A 232 -19.01 18.20 3.08
N LEU A 233 -18.76 16.88 3.03
CA LEU A 233 -18.95 15.99 4.19
C LEU A 233 -18.07 16.42 5.37
N LEU A 234 -16.81 16.77 5.10
CA LEU A 234 -15.89 17.26 6.12
C LEU A 234 -16.33 18.62 6.69
N ALA A 235 -16.86 19.52 5.86
CA ALA A 235 -17.40 20.80 6.30
C ALA A 235 -18.65 20.63 7.19
N ASP A 236 -19.43 19.57 6.95
CA ASP A 236 -20.59 19.20 7.78
C ASP A 236 -20.18 18.51 9.10
N GLY A 237 -18.88 18.33 9.36
CA GLY A 237 -18.36 17.73 10.58
C GLY A 237 -18.34 16.20 10.58
N VAL A 238 -18.46 15.55 9.41
CA VAL A 238 -18.27 14.11 9.31
C VAL A 238 -16.82 13.78 9.64
N ASP A 239 -16.63 12.88 10.60
CA ASP A 239 -15.32 12.34 10.96
C ASP A 239 -14.65 11.70 9.72
N PRO A 240 -13.46 12.17 9.30
CA PRO A 240 -12.76 11.64 8.13
C PRO A 240 -12.60 10.11 8.15
N ARG A 241 -12.41 9.52 9.34
CA ARG A 241 -12.24 8.06 9.52
C ARG A 241 -13.49 7.26 9.17
N ARG A 242 -14.63 7.92 9.02
CA ARG A 242 -15.90 7.33 8.58
C ARG A 242 -16.12 7.45 7.06
N ILE A 243 -15.17 8.01 6.33
CA ILE A 243 -15.24 8.18 4.87
C ILE A 243 -14.33 7.14 4.20
N LEU A 244 -14.93 6.32 3.36
CA LEU A 244 -14.24 5.31 2.52
C LEU A 244 -14.28 5.75 1.05
N LEU A 245 -13.11 5.82 0.41
CA LEU A 245 -12.98 6.19 -1.01
C LEU A 245 -12.23 5.10 -1.77
N LEU A 246 -12.95 4.40 -2.66
CA LEU A 246 -12.43 3.29 -3.45
C LEU A 246 -12.24 3.67 -4.92
N THR A 247 -11.14 3.23 -5.52
CA THR A 247 -10.87 3.34 -6.97
C THR A 247 -10.42 1.98 -7.55
N PHE A 248 -10.32 1.89 -8.88
CA PHE A 248 -9.81 0.69 -9.55
C PHE A 248 -8.28 0.64 -9.65
N SER A 249 -7.58 1.77 -9.54
CA SER A 249 -6.12 1.82 -9.73
C SER A 249 -5.41 2.62 -8.63
N ASN A 250 -4.20 2.19 -8.29
CA ASN A 250 -3.35 2.88 -7.32
C ASN A 250 -3.10 4.34 -7.73
N LYS A 251 -2.90 4.59 -9.03
CA LYS A 251 -2.75 5.94 -9.58
C LYS A 251 -3.97 6.82 -9.28
N ALA A 252 -5.18 6.32 -9.53
CA ALA A 252 -6.39 7.10 -9.27
C ALA A 252 -6.61 7.33 -7.76
N ALA A 253 -6.29 6.34 -6.91
CA ALA A 253 -6.33 6.51 -5.45
C ALA A 253 -5.34 7.59 -4.98
N GLY A 254 -4.09 7.54 -5.45
CA GLY A 254 -3.06 8.53 -5.13
C GLY A 254 -3.43 9.94 -5.60
N GLU A 255 -3.92 10.07 -6.84
CA GLU A 255 -4.41 11.36 -7.35
C GLU A 255 -5.58 11.92 -6.53
N MET A 256 -6.50 11.06 -6.07
CA MET A 256 -7.60 11.48 -5.19
C MET A 256 -7.10 11.92 -3.82
N ALA A 257 -6.21 11.15 -3.19
CA ALA A 257 -5.60 11.49 -1.92
C ALA A 257 -4.86 12.83 -2.00
N GLU A 258 -4.03 13.04 -3.02
CA GLU A 258 -3.29 14.28 -3.22
C GLU A 258 -4.22 15.50 -3.40
N ARG A 259 -5.32 15.34 -4.15
CA ARG A 259 -6.30 16.42 -4.35
C ARG A 259 -6.99 16.83 -3.06
N ILE A 260 -7.35 15.86 -2.22
CA ILE A 260 -7.97 16.12 -0.92
C ILE A 260 -6.93 16.72 0.03
N ALA A 261 -5.70 16.17 0.07
CA ALA A 261 -4.62 16.61 0.95
C ALA A 261 -4.22 18.07 0.70
N ARG A 262 -4.23 18.53 -0.56
CA ARG A 262 -3.98 19.94 -0.90
C ARG A 262 -4.91 20.93 -0.22
N LYS A 263 -6.11 20.50 0.18
CA LYS A 263 -7.12 21.36 0.79
C LYS A 263 -7.39 21.02 2.26
N ARG A 264 -7.25 19.76 2.62
CA ARG A 264 -7.55 19.17 3.93
C ARG A 264 -6.52 18.09 4.25
N PRO A 265 -5.26 18.46 4.57
CA PRO A 265 -4.18 17.50 4.78
C PRO A 265 -4.50 16.48 5.88
N ASP A 266 -4.92 16.96 7.06
CA ASP A 266 -5.25 16.10 8.22
C ASP A 266 -6.39 15.13 7.91
N ALA A 267 -7.40 15.58 7.17
CA ALA A 267 -8.52 14.72 6.78
C ALA A 267 -8.11 13.70 5.71
N ALA A 268 -7.31 14.10 4.73
CA ALA A 268 -6.80 13.19 3.70
C ALA A 268 -5.93 12.10 4.31
N ALA A 269 -5.17 12.43 5.35
CA ALA A 269 -4.50 11.45 6.18
C ALA A 269 -5.54 10.53 6.81
N ALA A 270 -6.40 11.00 7.71
CA ALA A 270 -7.31 10.13 8.48
C ALA A 270 -8.33 9.30 7.65
N MET A 271 -8.62 9.67 6.40
CA MET A 271 -9.56 8.93 5.53
C MET A 271 -8.99 7.60 5.02
N TRP A 272 -9.88 6.64 4.76
CA TRP A 272 -9.51 5.44 3.99
C TRP A 272 -9.65 5.73 2.49
N ILE A 273 -8.53 5.81 1.78
CA ILE A 273 -8.47 6.06 0.33
C ILE A 273 -7.59 5.00 -0.33
N GLY A 274 -8.13 4.23 -1.27
CA GLY A 274 -7.39 3.12 -1.86
C GLY A 274 -8.13 2.39 -2.95
N THR A 275 -7.63 1.21 -3.32
CA THR A 275 -8.28 0.33 -4.29
C THR A 275 -9.18 -0.70 -3.62
N PHE A 276 -10.09 -1.32 -4.38
CA PHE A 276 -10.90 -2.43 -3.89
C PHE A 276 -10.05 -3.58 -3.31
N HIS A 277 -8.95 -3.93 -3.97
CA HIS A 277 -8.05 -5.00 -3.50
C HIS A 277 -7.32 -4.63 -2.20
N ALA A 278 -6.85 -3.38 -2.09
CA ALA A 278 -6.21 -2.90 -0.86
C ALA A 278 -7.21 -2.89 0.32
N PHE A 279 -8.48 -2.56 0.04
CA PHE A 279 -9.56 -2.62 1.03
C PHE A 279 -9.87 -4.06 1.45
N GLY A 280 -9.94 -4.96 0.48
CA GLY A 280 -10.13 -6.38 0.74
C GLY A 280 -9.02 -6.98 1.59
N LEU A 281 -7.76 -6.65 1.30
CA LEU A 281 -6.63 -7.07 2.12
C LEU A 281 -6.71 -6.53 3.55
N ASP A 282 -7.09 -5.25 3.72
CA ASP A 282 -7.29 -4.64 5.03
C ASP A 282 -8.38 -5.38 5.84
N ILE A 283 -9.51 -5.72 5.21
CA ILE A 283 -10.55 -6.55 5.83
C ILE A 283 -9.99 -7.94 6.22
N ILE A 284 -9.31 -8.63 5.30
CA ILE A 284 -8.75 -9.96 5.55
C ILE A 284 -7.78 -9.93 6.73
N ARG A 285 -6.91 -8.92 6.81
CA ARG A 285 -5.94 -8.77 7.90
C ARG A 285 -6.62 -8.47 9.24
N ARG A 286 -7.70 -7.70 9.25
CA ARG A 286 -8.47 -7.41 10.48
C ARG A 286 -9.25 -8.62 10.98
N PHE A 287 -9.83 -9.40 10.06
CA PHE A 287 -10.71 -10.54 10.37
C PHE A 287 -10.06 -11.89 9.99
N TYR A 288 -8.74 -11.97 10.13
CA TYR A 288 -7.97 -13.14 9.72
C TYR A 288 -8.41 -14.40 10.49
N ALA A 289 -8.76 -14.25 11.77
CA ALA A 289 -9.16 -15.34 12.64
C ALA A 289 -10.51 -15.94 12.22
N GLU A 290 -11.48 -15.10 11.85
CA GLU A 290 -12.78 -15.50 11.34
C GLU A 290 -12.67 -16.20 9.97
N LEU A 291 -11.66 -15.83 9.17
CA LEU A 291 -11.31 -16.48 7.92
C LEU A 291 -10.49 -17.78 8.10
N GLY A 292 -10.09 -18.13 9.33
CA GLY A 292 -9.21 -19.27 9.59
C GLY A 292 -7.80 -19.12 9.00
N LEU A 293 -7.35 -17.88 8.81
CA LEU A 293 -6.02 -17.53 8.31
C LEU A 293 -5.05 -17.29 9.47
N GLN A 294 -3.76 -17.20 9.16
CA GLN A 294 -2.76 -16.70 10.10
C GLN A 294 -2.83 -15.18 10.16
N LYS A 295 -2.29 -14.60 11.25
CA LYS A 295 -2.09 -13.16 11.34
C LYS A 295 -1.15 -12.73 10.21
N ASP A 296 -1.50 -11.66 9.51
CA ASP A 296 -0.76 -11.14 8.36
C ASP A 296 -0.54 -12.20 7.25
N PRO A 297 -1.61 -12.72 6.63
CA PRO A 297 -1.51 -13.79 5.64
C PRO A 297 -0.67 -13.34 4.43
N ARG A 298 0.18 -14.26 3.95
CA ARG A 298 1.07 -13.99 2.83
C ARG A 298 0.30 -13.98 1.52
N MET A 299 0.53 -12.97 0.69
CA MET A 299 0.05 -12.98 -0.69
C MET A 299 0.89 -13.96 -1.52
N MET A 300 0.26 -14.69 -2.42
CA MET A 300 0.88 -15.54 -3.42
C MET A 300 0.80 -14.85 -4.78
N ASP A 301 1.91 -14.81 -5.51
CA ASP A 301 1.90 -14.31 -6.88
C ASP A 301 1.54 -15.39 -7.91
N ARG A 302 1.40 -14.96 -9.17
CA ARG A 302 1.00 -15.87 -10.25
C ARG A 302 2.07 -16.93 -10.55
N THR A 303 3.35 -16.60 -10.41
CA THR A 303 4.46 -17.53 -10.66
C THR A 303 4.46 -18.62 -9.60
N GLU A 304 4.38 -18.22 -8.32
CA GLU A 304 4.25 -19.15 -7.20
C GLU A 304 3.01 -20.04 -7.32
N ALA A 305 1.87 -19.48 -7.75
CA ALA A 305 0.65 -20.25 -7.96
C ALA A 305 0.79 -21.28 -9.10
N VAL A 306 1.57 -20.95 -10.14
CA VAL A 306 1.88 -21.88 -11.24
C VAL A 306 2.78 -23.00 -10.74
N GLU A 307 3.87 -22.67 -10.03
CA GLU A 307 4.80 -23.64 -9.44
C GLU A 307 4.07 -24.62 -8.50
N LEU A 308 3.19 -24.10 -7.64
CA LEU A 308 2.39 -24.89 -6.70
C LEU A 308 1.50 -25.92 -7.41
N LEU A 309 0.90 -25.53 -8.53
CA LEU A 309 0.04 -26.41 -9.32
C LEU A 309 0.84 -27.34 -10.24
N GLU A 310 2.04 -26.96 -10.65
CA GLU A 310 2.93 -27.77 -11.48
C GLU A 310 3.38 -29.03 -10.72
N GLU A 311 3.74 -28.89 -9.44
CA GLU A 311 4.10 -30.01 -8.57
C GLU A 311 2.97 -31.06 -8.43
N GLU A 312 1.71 -30.59 -8.43
CA GLU A 312 0.53 -31.44 -8.30
C GLU A 312 -0.08 -31.85 -9.65
N PHE A 313 0.41 -31.31 -10.77
CA PHE A 313 -0.17 -31.51 -12.09
C PHE A 313 -0.34 -32.99 -12.48
N PRO A 314 0.64 -33.89 -12.23
CA PRO A 314 0.48 -35.32 -12.51
C PRO A 314 -0.64 -35.99 -11.70
N ARG A 315 -0.98 -35.45 -10.52
CA ARG A 315 -2.00 -35.99 -9.60
C ARG A 315 -3.41 -35.47 -9.90
N LEU A 316 -3.53 -34.36 -10.65
CA LEU A 316 -4.83 -33.79 -11.06
C LEU A 316 -5.62 -34.70 -12.01
N ARG A 317 -4.96 -35.68 -12.66
CA ARG A 317 -5.56 -36.66 -13.58
C ARG A 317 -6.40 -36.02 -14.69
N LEU A 318 -5.84 -34.98 -15.30
CA LEU A 318 -6.44 -34.28 -16.44
C LEU A 318 -6.46 -35.19 -17.68
N ALA A 319 -7.53 -35.12 -18.46
CA ALA A 319 -7.70 -35.81 -19.74
C ALA A 319 -7.67 -34.82 -20.91
N HIS A 320 -8.42 -33.72 -20.83
CA HIS A 320 -8.49 -32.71 -21.90
C HIS A 320 -7.30 -31.75 -21.86
N TYR A 321 -6.83 -31.39 -20.67
CA TYR A 321 -5.71 -30.47 -20.47
C TYR A 321 -4.38 -31.17 -20.17
N ARG A 322 -4.22 -32.41 -20.63
CA ARG A 322 -3.04 -33.22 -20.30
C ARG A 322 -1.83 -32.87 -21.16
N ASN A 323 -1.01 -31.91 -20.72
CA ASN A 323 0.33 -31.69 -21.26
C ASN A 323 1.39 -31.95 -20.18
N LEU A 324 2.01 -33.14 -20.22
CA LEU A 324 3.03 -33.54 -19.22
C LEU A 324 4.45 -33.05 -19.56
N TYR A 325 4.65 -32.42 -20.73
CA TYR A 325 5.96 -31.91 -21.13
C TYR A 325 6.18 -30.46 -20.69
N ASP A 326 5.13 -29.65 -20.79
CA ASP A 326 5.12 -28.26 -20.33
C ASP A 326 3.69 -27.86 -19.90
N PRO A 327 3.35 -28.07 -18.62
CA PRO A 327 2.02 -27.75 -18.10
C PRO A 327 1.84 -26.25 -17.79
N THR A 328 2.91 -25.46 -17.80
CA THR A 328 2.97 -24.07 -17.31
C THR A 328 1.87 -23.20 -17.91
N GLN A 329 1.72 -23.21 -19.24
CA GLN A 329 0.73 -22.39 -19.93
C GLN A 329 -0.71 -22.82 -19.59
N ILE A 330 -0.95 -24.13 -19.51
CA ILE A 330 -2.26 -24.68 -19.18
C ILE A 330 -2.67 -24.28 -17.76
N ILE A 331 -1.75 -24.43 -16.80
CA ILE A 331 -1.95 -24.02 -15.41
C ILE A 331 -2.24 -22.51 -15.35
N SER A 332 -1.45 -21.73 -16.08
CA SER A 332 -1.61 -20.27 -16.14
C SER A 332 -2.97 -19.84 -16.68
N ASP A 333 -3.53 -20.54 -17.67
CA ASP A 333 -4.86 -20.29 -18.21
C ASP A 333 -5.98 -20.72 -17.23
N MET A 334 -5.79 -21.85 -16.54
CA MET A 334 -6.71 -22.30 -15.49
C MET A 334 -6.75 -21.31 -14.31
N LEU A 335 -5.61 -20.77 -13.90
CA LEU A 335 -5.53 -19.75 -12.86
C LEU A 335 -6.25 -18.45 -13.26
N VAL A 336 -6.27 -18.09 -14.55
CA VAL A 336 -7.08 -16.96 -15.05
C VAL A 336 -8.57 -17.24 -14.89
N ALA A 337 -9.01 -18.46 -15.24
CA ALA A 337 -10.41 -18.86 -15.06
C ALA A 337 -10.81 -18.87 -13.57
N ILE A 338 -9.93 -19.37 -12.70
CA ILE A 338 -10.11 -19.37 -11.24
C ILE A 338 -10.19 -17.94 -10.69
N SER A 339 -9.26 -17.06 -11.08
CA SER A 339 -9.27 -15.66 -10.67
C SER A 339 -10.58 -14.97 -11.05
N ARG A 340 -11.06 -15.20 -12.27
CA ARG A 340 -12.34 -14.65 -12.72
C ARG A 340 -13.53 -15.20 -11.93
N ALA A 341 -13.52 -16.50 -11.60
CA ALA A 341 -14.55 -17.07 -10.74
C ALA A 341 -14.57 -16.40 -9.37
N LYS A 342 -13.40 -16.11 -8.79
CA LYS A 342 -13.29 -15.37 -7.52
C LYS A 342 -13.77 -13.92 -7.61
N ASP A 343 -13.49 -13.23 -8.71
CA ASP A 343 -14.00 -11.87 -8.96
C ASP A 343 -15.53 -11.84 -9.00
N GLU A 344 -16.15 -12.92 -9.49
CA GLU A 344 -17.60 -13.14 -9.52
C GLU A 344 -18.13 -13.76 -8.20
N VAL A 345 -17.27 -13.91 -7.19
CA VAL A 345 -17.57 -14.50 -5.87
C VAL A 345 -18.09 -15.95 -5.96
N VAL A 346 -17.60 -16.70 -6.93
CA VAL A 346 -17.90 -18.12 -7.13
C VAL A 346 -16.79 -18.95 -6.49
N ASP A 347 -17.11 -19.66 -5.41
CA ASP A 347 -16.16 -20.56 -4.75
C ASP A 347 -15.98 -21.88 -5.52
N ALA A 348 -14.98 -22.69 -5.14
CA ALA A 348 -14.66 -23.94 -5.82
C ALA A 348 -15.85 -24.93 -5.85
N ASN A 349 -16.66 -24.96 -4.79
CA ASN A 349 -17.85 -25.82 -4.71
C ASN A 349 -18.94 -25.38 -5.70
N SER A 350 -19.23 -24.08 -5.74
CA SER A 350 -20.21 -23.49 -6.65
C SER A 350 -19.76 -23.63 -8.10
N TYR A 351 -18.46 -23.41 -8.37
CA TYR A 351 -17.87 -23.63 -9.68
C TYR A 351 -18.04 -25.08 -10.14
N ALA A 352 -17.78 -26.06 -9.26
CA ALA A 352 -17.99 -27.48 -9.55
C ALA A 352 -19.47 -27.80 -9.82
N ALA A 353 -20.40 -27.22 -9.06
CA ALA A 353 -21.83 -27.40 -9.29
C ALA A 353 -22.27 -26.85 -10.65
N LEU A 354 -21.77 -25.67 -11.04
CA LEU A 354 -22.02 -25.07 -12.36
C LEU A 354 -21.45 -25.93 -13.49
N ALA A 355 -20.22 -26.42 -13.35
CA ALA A 355 -19.61 -27.33 -14.33
C ALA A 355 -20.39 -28.65 -14.47
N GLY A 356 -20.87 -29.22 -13.36
CA GLY A 356 -21.73 -30.41 -13.36
C GLY A 356 -23.10 -30.16 -14.02
N ALA A 357 -23.68 -28.98 -13.82
CA ALA A 357 -24.91 -28.57 -14.49
C ALA A 357 -24.71 -28.40 -16.00
N MET A 358 -23.57 -27.86 -16.45
CA MET A 358 -23.21 -27.82 -17.88
C MET A 358 -23.15 -29.23 -18.47
N LEU A 359 -22.52 -30.16 -17.76
CA LEU A 359 -22.39 -31.55 -18.23
C LEU A 359 -23.74 -32.27 -18.35
N THR A 360 -24.67 -31.96 -17.45
CA THR A 360 -26.04 -32.51 -17.46
C THR A 360 -26.88 -31.94 -18.60
N LYS A 361 -26.65 -30.67 -18.97
CA LYS A 361 -27.38 -29.98 -20.04
C LYS A 361 -26.80 -30.22 -21.44
N ALA A 362 -25.57 -30.72 -21.54
CA ALA A 362 -24.89 -30.93 -22.81
C ALA A 362 -25.65 -31.95 -23.68
N THR A 363 -26.11 -31.51 -24.84
CA THR A 363 -26.88 -32.33 -25.79
C THR A 363 -26.08 -32.83 -26.98
N ASP A 364 -24.99 -32.13 -27.33
CA ASP A 364 -24.10 -32.47 -28.44
C ASP A 364 -22.66 -32.68 -27.96
N THR A 365 -21.83 -33.21 -28.86
CA THR A 365 -20.43 -33.57 -28.56
C THR A 365 -19.58 -32.36 -28.17
N GLU A 366 -19.79 -31.20 -28.79
CA GLU A 366 -19.00 -30.00 -28.52
C GLU A 366 -19.33 -29.43 -27.14
N ALA A 367 -20.63 -29.32 -26.81
CA ALA A 367 -21.10 -28.91 -25.49
C ALA A 367 -20.67 -29.89 -24.40
N ARG A 368 -20.62 -31.19 -24.72
CA ARG A 368 -20.13 -32.22 -23.81
C ARG A 368 -18.65 -32.03 -23.51
N GLU A 369 -17.81 -31.88 -24.54
CA GLU A 369 -16.37 -31.68 -24.37
C GLU A 369 -16.08 -30.37 -23.61
N ALA A 370 -16.79 -29.29 -23.90
CA ALA A 370 -16.65 -28.03 -23.16
C ALA A 370 -17.02 -28.18 -21.67
N ALA A 371 -18.07 -28.93 -21.36
CA ALA A 371 -18.45 -29.20 -19.98
C ALA A 371 -17.44 -30.11 -19.25
N GLU A 372 -16.89 -31.12 -19.93
CA GLU A 372 -15.86 -31.99 -19.36
C GLU A 372 -14.57 -31.21 -19.05
N ARG A 373 -14.16 -30.29 -19.94
CA ARG A 373 -13.09 -29.32 -19.68
C ARG A 373 -13.40 -28.43 -18.46
N ALA A 374 -14.62 -27.92 -18.32
CA ALA A 374 -15.00 -27.11 -17.16
C ALA A 374 -14.93 -27.90 -15.84
N VAL A 375 -15.31 -29.19 -15.86
CA VAL A 375 -15.18 -30.11 -14.71
C VAL A 375 -13.71 -30.35 -14.35
N GLU A 376 -12.80 -30.40 -15.33
CA GLU A 376 -11.37 -30.44 -15.06
C GLU A 376 -10.90 -29.17 -14.33
N VAL A 377 -11.26 -27.98 -14.83
CA VAL A 377 -10.91 -26.71 -14.17
C VAL A 377 -11.49 -26.65 -12.74
N ALA A 378 -12.71 -27.13 -12.53
CA ALA A 378 -13.33 -27.19 -11.20
C ALA A 378 -12.51 -28.02 -10.20
N ARG A 379 -11.96 -29.15 -10.67
CA ARG A 379 -11.09 -30.01 -9.85
C ARG A 379 -9.77 -29.32 -9.55
N VAL A 380 -9.16 -28.67 -10.54
CA VAL A 380 -7.93 -27.88 -10.35
C VAL A 380 -8.18 -26.75 -9.36
N TYR A 381 -9.31 -26.07 -9.44
CA TYR A 381 -9.68 -25.01 -8.50
C TYR A 381 -9.79 -25.54 -7.06
N ALA A 382 -10.50 -26.65 -6.85
CA ALA A 382 -10.60 -27.27 -5.52
C ALA A 382 -9.24 -27.67 -4.94
N THR A 383 -8.36 -28.26 -5.77
CA THR A 383 -6.99 -28.61 -5.37
C THR A 383 -6.16 -27.37 -5.05
N TYR A 384 -6.22 -26.35 -5.91
CA TYR A 384 -5.50 -25.09 -5.74
C TYR A 384 -5.87 -24.40 -4.42
N GLU A 385 -7.16 -24.33 -4.08
CA GLU A 385 -7.60 -23.76 -2.79
C GLU A 385 -7.05 -24.53 -1.59
N GLN A 386 -6.98 -25.87 -1.69
CA GLN A 386 -6.41 -26.69 -0.62
C GLN A 386 -4.90 -26.46 -0.45
N LEU A 387 -4.16 -26.40 -1.56
CA LEU A 387 -2.71 -26.15 -1.55
C LEU A 387 -2.41 -24.78 -0.97
N LYS A 388 -3.14 -23.75 -1.42
CA LYS A 388 -2.99 -22.37 -0.96
C LYS A 388 -3.28 -22.23 0.55
N ARG A 389 -4.31 -22.92 1.07
CA ARG A 389 -4.61 -22.99 2.51
C ARG A 389 -3.50 -23.66 3.31
N ASN A 390 -2.96 -24.77 2.81
CA ASN A 390 -1.86 -25.49 3.45
C ASN A 390 -0.57 -24.64 3.48
N ALA A 391 -0.36 -23.80 2.47
CA ALA A 391 0.74 -22.84 2.39
C ALA A 391 0.50 -21.57 3.22
N HIS A 392 -0.65 -21.44 3.91
CA HIS A 392 -1.05 -20.23 4.65
C HIS A 392 -1.00 -18.94 3.82
N CYS A 393 -1.36 -19.05 2.55
CA CYS A 393 -1.34 -17.93 1.61
C CYS A 393 -2.75 -17.53 1.15
N ILE A 394 -2.83 -16.35 0.56
CA ILE A 394 -3.99 -15.82 -0.16
C ILE A 394 -3.53 -15.33 -1.54
N ASP A 395 -4.42 -15.25 -2.52
CA ASP A 395 -4.11 -14.70 -3.85
C ASP A 395 -4.92 -13.44 -4.16
N PHE A 396 -4.74 -12.89 -5.35
CA PHE A 396 -5.38 -11.64 -5.74
C PHE A 396 -6.91 -11.72 -5.79
N GLY A 397 -7.47 -12.86 -6.23
CA GLY A 397 -8.92 -13.04 -6.27
C GLY A 397 -9.54 -13.18 -4.88
N ASP A 398 -8.78 -13.69 -3.90
CA ASP A 398 -9.21 -13.78 -2.50
C ASP A 398 -9.47 -12.40 -1.89
N LEU A 399 -8.79 -11.35 -2.37
CA LEU A 399 -8.98 -9.97 -1.92
C LEU A 399 -10.40 -9.45 -2.25
N VAL A 400 -11.13 -10.10 -3.15
CA VAL A 400 -12.54 -9.80 -3.42
C VAL A 400 -13.42 -10.88 -2.78
N ALA A 401 -13.11 -12.16 -2.99
CA ALA A 401 -13.98 -13.25 -2.59
C ALA A 401 -14.11 -13.41 -1.06
N LEU A 402 -12.99 -13.35 -0.31
CA LEU A 402 -13.01 -13.61 1.13
C LEU A 402 -13.75 -12.54 1.94
N PRO A 403 -13.59 -11.22 1.69
CA PRO A 403 -14.41 -10.20 2.33
C PRO A 403 -15.91 -10.40 2.15
N VAL A 404 -16.35 -10.85 0.96
CA VAL A 404 -17.77 -11.09 0.69
C VAL A 404 -18.27 -12.38 1.38
N GLN A 405 -17.41 -13.39 1.48
CA GLN A 405 -17.72 -14.62 2.21
C GLN A 405 -17.87 -14.38 3.72
N LEU A 406 -17.08 -13.47 4.31
CA LEU A 406 -17.24 -13.06 5.71
C LEU A 406 -18.64 -12.53 6.01
N GLU A 407 -19.17 -11.65 5.16
CA GLU A 407 -20.52 -11.11 5.28
C GLU A 407 -21.61 -12.19 5.16
N SER A 408 -21.40 -13.16 4.27
CA SER A 408 -22.38 -14.20 3.95
C SER A 408 -22.38 -15.36 4.96
N GLY A 409 -21.25 -15.60 5.64
CA GLY A 409 -21.00 -16.75 6.51
C GLY A 409 -21.56 -16.63 7.94
N GLY A 410 -22.22 -15.53 8.29
CA GLY A 410 -22.81 -15.38 9.63
C GLY A 410 -21.77 -15.23 10.75
N ALA A 411 -20.56 -14.78 10.43
CA ALA A 411 -19.66 -14.21 11.43
C ALA A 411 -20.37 -13.01 12.04
N LYS A 412 -21.03 -13.22 13.18
CA LYS A 412 -21.68 -12.16 13.94
C LYS A 412 -20.57 -11.18 14.34
N PHE A 413 -20.45 -10.06 13.62
CA PHE A 413 -19.85 -8.85 14.17
C PHE A 413 -20.50 -8.65 15.53
N GLY A 414 -19.72 -8.82 16.61
CA GLY A 414 -20.22 -8.90 17.98
C GLY A 414 -21.24 -7.81 18.26
N HIS A 415 -22.52 -8.17 18.15
CA HIS A 415 -23.62 -7.31 18.55
C HIS A 415 -23.64 -7.33 20.07
N GLY A 416 -22.90 -6.39 20.67
CA GLY A 416 -23.37 -5.77 21.89
C GLY A 416 -24.80 -5.29 21.62
N SER A 417 -25.74 -5.83 22.38
CA SER A 417 -27.16 -5.55 22.31
C SER A 417 -27.46 -4.05 22.23
N GLY A 418 -27.84 -3.59 21.04
CA GLY A 418 -28.19 -2.21 20.76
C GLY A 418 -28.59 -2.06 19.30
N GLY A 419 -29.75 -2.61 18.94
CA GLY A 419 -30.29 -2.46 17.59
C GLY A 419 -30.37 -0.99 17.21
N ILE A 420 -29.76 -0.64 16.07
CA ILE A 420 -29.93 0.68 15.46
C ILE A 420 -31.37 0.75 14.95
N VAL A 421 -32.24 1.28 15.79
CA VAL A 421 -33.52 1.84 15.38
C VAL A 421 -33.20 3.09 14.59
N LEU A 422 -33.32 3.03 13.26
CA LEU A 422 -33.35 4.23 12.43
C LEU A 422 -34.53 5.10 12.90
N PRO A 423 -34.32 6.33 13.39
CA PRO A 423 -35.43 7.24 13.61
C PRO A 423 -36.01 7.56 12.23
N ARG A 424 -37.26 7.16 12.00
CA ARG A 424 -38.09 7.75 10.96
C ARG A 424 -38.20 9.24 11.28
N ALA A 425 -37.52 10.08 10.50
CA ALA A 425 -37.74 11.52 10.55
C ALA A 425 -39.02 11.84 9.77
N ALA A 426 -39.90 12.59 10.44
CA ALA A 426 -41.05 13.30 9.88
C ALA A 426 -40.61 14.52 9.08
#